data_AF-A0AAD9YMA2-F1
#
_entry.id   AF-A0AAD9YMA2-F1
#
_cell.length_a   1.000
_cell.length_b   1.000
_cell.length_c   1.000
_cell.angle_alpha   90.00
_cell.angle_beta   90.00
_cell.angle_gamma   90.00
#
_symmetry.space_group_name_H-M   'P 1'
#
loop_
_entity.id
_entity.type
_entity.pdbx_description
1 polymer ?
#
loop_
_entity_poly.entity_id
_entity_poly.type
_entity_poly.pdbx_seq_one_letter_code
_entity_poly.pdbx_strand_id
1 'polypeptide(L)'
;MAERMSKDFLNHNDPSYIQADLLDVIGAFNLAAGISTRSLGLDRKLRALTLHREKVSQLGTEALNRKESFIRFSNILNNVGCAYFDFGMFSDAAPLLAESLALKKHWSSVEELPYGFGEVYKNLAVISLAAEEPAEAKHKEVMRLAETKNLRQALRPSGMDLGSSRLDPETSRTESWPKECIARAKYWLSLALPAQRKTIEAEDFKHEAFQACSNLLPSSVTPEDSEEFFDQLVSFRGGRLTGRLKWPVLDKVV
;
A
#
# COMPACT_ATOMS: atom_id res chain seq x y z
N MET A 1 -13.71 17.13 21.12
CA MET A 1 -12.85 16.27 20.29
C MET A 1 -13.03 16.56 18.80
N ALA A 2 -14.26 16.49 18.27
CA ALA A 2 -14.57 16.90 16.88
C ALA A 2 -14.19 18.36 16.55
N GLU A 3 -14.31 19.27 17.51
CA GLU A 3 -13.97 20.70 17.34
C GLU A 3 -12.45 20.97 17.30
N ARG A 4 -11.65 20.11 17.97
CA ARG A 4 -10.18 20.11 17.83
C ARG A 4 -9.76 19.55 16.48
N MET A 5 -10.36 18.42 16.08
CA MET A 5 -10.12 17.81 14.77
C MET A 5 -10.49 18.74 13.61
N SER A 6 -11.57 19.53 13.76
CA SER A 6 -11.98 20.54 12.79
C SER A 6 -10.99 21.71 12.69
N LYS A 7 -10.48 22.21 13.82
CA LYS A 7 -9.48 23.29 13.83
C LYS A 7 -8.11 22.87 13.30
N ASP A 8 -7.72 21.61 13.50
CA ASP A 8 -6.48 21.08 12.94
C ASP A 8 -6.61 20.80 11.42
N PHE A 9 -7.78 20.35 10.96
CA PHE A 9 -8.11 20.21 9.51
C PHE A 9 -8.27 21.55 8.79
N LEU A 10 -8.65 22.59 9.53
CA LEU A 10 -8.90 23.94 9.02
C LEU A 10 -7.87 24.92 9.60
N ASN A 11 -6.62 24.49 9.80
CA ASN A 11 -5.55 25.45 10.01
C ASN A 11 -5.29 26.18 8.69
N HIS A 12 -6.14 27.17 8.41
CA HIS A 12 -6.18 27.98 7.19
C HIS A 12 -4.85 28.71 6.92
N ASN A 13 -3.94 28.72 7.91
CA ASN A 13 -2.64 29.34 7.83
C ASN A 13 -1.55 28.41 7.27
N ASP A 14 -1.86 27.12 7.00
CA ASP A 14 -0.98 26.20 6.30
C ASP A 14 -1.68 25.59 5.07
N PRO A 15 -1.94 26.41 4.02
CA PRO A 15 -2.61 25.95 2.81
C PRO A 15 -1.89 24.81 2.09
N SER A 16 -0.63 24.49 2.44
CA SER A 16 0.20 23.52 1.71
C SER A 16 -0.37 22.11 1.69
N TYR A 17 -0.82 21.56 2.83
CA TYR A 17 -1.32 20.18 2.89
C TYR A 17 -2.68 20.02 2.22
N ILE A 18 -3.62 20.92 2.50
CA ILE A 18 -4.94 20.89 1.89
C ILE A 18 -4.81 21.09 0.37
N GLN A 19 -3.96 22.02 -0.07
CA GLN A 19 -3.69 22.23 -1.48
C GLN A 19 -3.04 21.02 -2.14
N ALA A 20 -2.04 20.40 -1.49
CA ALA A 20 -1.39 19.20 -2.01
C ALA A 20 -2.38 18.03 -2.13
N ASP A 21 -3.20 17.80 -1.11
CA ASP A 21 -4.19 16.73 -1.11
C ASP A 21 -5.30 16.99 -2.15
N LEU A 22 -5.75 18.24 -2.31
CA LEU A 22 -6.68 18.63 -3.38
C LEU A 22 -6.08 18.40 -4.77
N LEU A 23 -4.82 18.78 -4.98
CA LEU A 23 -4.11 18.55 -6.24
C LEU A 23 -3.99 17.06 -6.55
N ASP A 24 -3.72 16.22 -5.55
CA ASP A 24 -3.63 14.77 -5.72
C ASP A 24 -4.99 14.16 -6.13
N VAL A 25 -6.07 14.55 -5.45
CA VAL A 25 -7.43 14.10 -5.76
C VAL A 25 -7.86 14.53 -7.15
N ILE A 26 -7.66 15.81 -7.50
CA ILE A 26 -7.97 16.32 -8.85
C ILE A 26 -7.10 15.61 -9.90
N GLY A 27 -5.83 15.33 -9.56
CA GLY A 27 -4.93 14.55 -10.41
C GLY A 27 -5.46 13.14 -10.68
N ALA A 28 -5.99 12.46 -9.67
CA ALA A 28 -6.61 11.15 -9.82
C ALA A 28 -7.83 11.19 -10.75
N PHE A 29 -8.72 12.18 -10.60
CA PHE A 29 -9.87 12.35 -11.50
C PHE A 29 -9.45 12.56 -12.96
N ASN A 30 -8.41 13.36 -13.20
CA ASN A 30 -7.88 13.56 -14.55
C ASN A 30 -7.29 12.29 -15.18
N LEU A 31 -6.59 11.46 -14.40
CA LEU A 31 -6.05 10.20 -14.90
C LEU A 31 -7.18 9.24 -15.30
N ALA A 32 -8.26 9.22 -14.52
CA ALA A 32 -9.44 8.39 -14.77
C ALA A 32 -10.34 8.91 -15.91
N ALA A 33 -10.38 10.23 -16.17
CA ALA A 33 -11.26 10.84 -17.17
C ALA A 33 -10.88 10.50 -18.62
N GLY A 34 -9.65 10.02 -18.87
CA GLY A 34 -9.22 9.52 -20.17
C GLY A 34 -7.88 10.06 -20.64
N ILE A 35 -7.41 9.58 -21.79
CA ILE A 35 -6.05 9.83 -22.32
C ILE A 35 -5.77 11.34 -22.49
N SER A 36 -6.76 12.12 -22.92
CA SER A 36 -6.59 13.57 -23.18
C SER A 36 -6.27 14.39 -21.92
N THR A 37 -6.60 13.89 -20.72
CA THR A 37 -6.38 14.59 -19.45
C THR A 37 -5.27 13.97 -18.60
N ARG A 38 -4.69 12.84 -19.02
CA ARG A 38 -3.67 12.12 -18.24
C ARG A 38 -2.44 12.98 -17.93
N SER A 39 -1.94 13.75 -18.89
CA SER A 39 -0.76 14.60 -18.70
C SER A 39 -0.99 15.66 -17.62
N LEU A 40 -2.17 16.27 -17.63
CA LEU A 40 -2.61 17.20 -16.58
C LEU A 40 -2.79 16.49 -15.22
N GLY A 41 -3.22 15.23 -15.24
CA GLY A 41 -3.29 14.40 -14.04
C GLY A 41 -1.92 14.17 -13.39
N LEU A 42 -0.92 13.80 -14.20
CA LEU A 42 0.46 13.60 -13.75
C LEU A 42 1.07 14.91 -13.22
N ASP A 43 0.92 16.03 -13.94
CA ASP A 43 1.39 17.36 -13.51
C ASP A 43 0.86 17.72 -12.10
N ARG A 44 -0.45 17.55 -11.88
CA ARG A 44 -1.07 17.85 -10.58
C ARG A 44 -0.51 16.98 -9.46
N LYS A 45 -0.29 15.69 -9.70
CA LYS A 45 0.32 14.79 -8.70
C LYS A 45 1.78 15.14 -8.40
N LEU A 46 2.56 15.54 -9.42
CA LEU A 46 3.94 16.01 -9.21
C LEU A 46 4.00 17.31 -8.40
N ARG A 47 3.05 18.22 -8.62
CA ARG A 47 2.92 19.44 -7.81
C ARG A 47 2.54 19.11 -6.35
N ALA A 48 1.60 18.19 -6.14
CA ALA A 48 1.26 17.69 -4.81
C ALA A 48 2.49 17.07 -4.12
N LEU A 49 3.28 16.25 -4.83
CA LEU A 49 4.51 15.66 -4.31
C LEU A 49 5.52 16.72 -3.88
N THR A 50 5.69 17.78 -4.68
CA THR A 50 6.60 18.89 -4.38
C THR A 50 6.20 19.58 -3.07
N LEU A 51 4.92 19.90 -2.91
CA LEU A 51 4.40 20.53 -1.69
C LEU A 51 4.60 19.65 -0.44
N HIS A 52 4.30 18.35 -0.54
CA HIS A 52 4.52 17.41 0.57
C HIS A 52 6.01 17.28 0.92
N ARG A 53 6.90 17.26 -0.08
CA ARG A 53 8.36 17.20 0.14
C ARG A 53 8.88 18.45 0.85
N GLU A 54 8.50 19.64 0.37
CA GLU A 54 8.84 20.91 1.01
C GLU A 54 8.36 20.92 2.46
N LYS A 55 7.14 20.47 2.69
CA LYS A 55 6.56 20.47 4.02
C LYS A 55 7.28 19.53 4.97
N VAL A 56 7.56 18.30 4.55
CA VAL A 56 8.33 17.33 5.33
C VAL A 56 9.73 17.86 5.67
N SER A 57 10.35 18.64 4.77
CA SER A 57 11.66 19.25 5.01
C SER A 57 11.65 20.36 6.09
N GLN A 58 10.49 20.98 6.32
CA GLN A 58 10.30 22.05 7.30
C GLN A 58 9.89 21.54 8.69
N LEU A 59 9.63 20.24 8.84
CA LEU A 59 9.20 19.68 10.12
C LEU A 59 10.33 19.73 11.15
N GLY A 60 10.01 20.29 12.33
CA GLY A 60 10.88 20.31 13.50
C GLY A 60 10.97 18.95 14.22
N THR A 61 11.32 18.95 15.51
CA THR A 61 11.60 17.72 16.29
C THR A 61 10.37 16.99 16.83
N GLU A 62 9.16 17.52 16.68
CA GLU A 62 7.94 16.94 17.26
C GLU A 62 7.54 15.60 16.60
N ALA A 63 7.59 14.50 17.35
CA ALA A 63 7.47 13.14 16.81
C ALA A 63 6.11 12.82 16.15
N LEU A 64 4.98 13.25 16.73
CA LEU A 64 3.64 12.90 16.22
C LEU A 64 3.33 13.62 14.91
N ASN A 65 3.61 14.92 14.84
CA ASN A 65 3.44 15.74 13.63
C ASN A 65 4.31 15.23 12.48
N ARG A 66 5.48 14.64 12.79
CA ARG A 66 6.31 13.95 11.80
C ARG A 66 5.66 12.67 11.27
N LYS A 67 5.18 11.77 12.14
CA LYS A 67 4.59 10.49 11.68
C LYS A 67 3.48 10.73 10.66
N GLU A 68 2.48 11.56 10.97
CA GLU A 68 1.37 11.80 10.04
C GLU A 68 1.84 12.41 8.72
N SER A 69 2.70 13.43 8.79
CA SER A 69 3.26 14.11 7.61
C SER A 69 4.02 13.16 6.69
N PHE A 70 4.88 12.30 7.25
CA PHE A 70 5.64 11.33 6.47
C PHE A 70 4.76 10.22 5.91
N ILE A 71 3.68 9.82 6.60
CA ILE A 71 2.71 8.87 6.05
C ILE A 71 1.97 9.50 4.85
N ARG A 72 1.52 10.75 4.95
CA ARG A 72 0.92 11.47 3.81
C ARG A 72 1.90 11.61 2.65
N PHE A 73 3.16 11.99 2.93
CA PHE A 73 4.21 12.06 1.92
C PHE A 73 4.47 10.71 1.24
N SER A 74 4.47 9.61 2.00
CA SER A 74 4.59 8.27 1.42
C SER A 74 3.40 7.91 0.53
N ASN A 75 2.19 8.38 0.82
CA ASN A 75 1.02 8.12 -0.01
C ASN A 75 1.09 8.88 -1.33
N ILE A 76 1.54 10.14 -1.32
CA ILE A 76 1.71 10.88 -2.58
C ILE A 76 2.82 10.28 -3.45
N LEU A 77 3.90 9.78 -2.86
CA LEU A 77 4.93 9.03 -3.58
C LEU A 77 4.34 7.78 -4.27
N ASN A 78 3.51 7.01 -3.55
CA ASN A 78 2.79 5.88 -4.14
C ASN A 78 1.91 6.32 -5.33
N ASN A 79 1.15 7.40 -5.14
CA ASN A 79 0.21 7.89 -6.14
C ASN A 79 0.89 8.45 -7.40
N VAL A 80 2.03 9.13 -7.26
CA VAL A 80 2.85 9.54 -8.41
C VAL A 80 3.48 8.33 -9.10
N GLY A 81 3.92 7.33 -8.33
CA GLY A 81 4.39 6.06 -8.90
C GLY A 81 3.32 5.38 -9.76
N CYS A 82 2.08 5.29 -9.28
CA CYS A 82 0.94 4.82 -10.08
C CYS A 82 0.72 5.66 -11.34
N ALA A 83 0.81 6.99 -11.22
CA ALA A 83 0.64 7.86 -12.36
C ALA A 83 1.71 7.60 -13.43
N TYR A 84 2.99 7.47 -13.07
CA TYR A 84 4.03 7.09 -14.03
C TYR A 84 3.79 5.70 -14.64
N PHE A 85 3.32 4.75 -13.84
CA PHE A 85 2.92 3.43 -14.33
C PHE A 85 1.81 3.53 -15.41
N ASP A 86 0.81 4.39 -15.25
CA ASP A 86 -0.26 4.61 -16.26
C ASP A 86 0.27 5.18 -17.61
N PHE A 87 1.49 5.73 -17.62
CA PHE A 87 2.21 6.18 -18.81
C PHE A 87 3.22 5.16 -19.35
N GLY A 88 3.32 3.97 -18.74
CA GLY A 88 4.36 2.99 -19.08
C GLY A 88 5.78 3.38 -18.65
N MET A 89 5.91 4.42 -17.81
CA MET A 89 7.20 4.93 -17.33
C MET A 89 7.66 4.16 -16.09
N PHE A 90 7.91 2.86 -16.26
CA PHE A 90 8.23 1.94 -15.16
C PHE A 90 9.53 2.29 -14.42
N SER A 91 10.52 2.81 -15.15
CA SER A 91 11.81 3.26 -14.59
C SER A 91 11.65 4.43 -13.61
N ASP A 92 10.68 5.33 -13.86
CA ASP A 92 10.42 6.49 -13.01
C ASP A 92 9.48 6.14 -11.85
N ALA A 93 8.56 5.20 -12.08
CA ALA A 93 7.60 4.75 -11.08
C ALA A 93 8.26 3.92 -9.95
N ALA A 94 9.16 3.00 -10.29
CA ALA A 94 9.81 2.09 -9.34
C ALA A 94 10.50 2.79 -8.14
N PRO A 95 11.38 3.80 -8.33
CA PRO A 95 12.06 4.45 -7.21
C PRO A 95 11.08 5.17 -6.26
N LEU A 96 10.00 5.76 -6.78
CA LEU A 96 9.00 6.44 -5.95
C LEU A 96 8.21 5.47 -5.08
N LEU A 97 7.85 4.30 -5.63
CA LEU A 97 7.19 3.26 -4.84
C LEU A 97 8.12 2.67 -3.78
N ALA A 98 9.40 2.48 -4.11
CA ALA A 98 10.39 2.01 -3.15
C ALA A 98 10.60 3.02 -2.01
N GLU A 99 10.67 4.33 -2.32
CA GLU A 99 10.74 5.40 -1.32
C GLU A 99 9.48 5.43 -0.44
N SER A 100 8.29 5.32 -1.05
CA SER A 100 7.02 5.20 -0.32
C SER A 100 7.04 4.04 0.67
N LEU A 101 7.51 2.86 0.25
CA LEU A 101 7.60 1.70 1.12
C LEU A 101 8.60 1.92 2.26
N ALA A 102 9.76 2.50 1.97
CA ALA A 102 10.78 2.78 2.98
C ALA A 102 10.26 3.75 4.06
N LEU A 103 9.55 4.81 3.66
CA LEU A 103 8.93 5.75 4.59
C LEU A 103 7.86 5.08 5.46
N LYS A 104 6.95 4.29 4.85
CA LYS A 104 5.94 3.55 5.61
C LYS A 104 6.58 2.60 6.63
N LYS A 105 7.63 1.87 6.24
CA LYS A 105 8.39 0.98 7.13
C LYS A 105 9.10 1.69 8.28
N HIS A 106 9.48 2.96 8.08
CA HIS A 106 10.15 3.76 9.09
C HIS A 106 9.15 4.34 10.10
N TRP A 107 8.00 4.82 9.64
CA TRP A 107 7.06 5.59 10.46
C TRP A 107 5.88 4.77 10.99
N SER A 108 5.65 3.57 10.46
CA SER A 108 4.48 2.75 10.80
C SER A 108 4.79 1.25 10.70
N SER A 109 3.87 0.43 11.22
CA SER A 109 3.86 -1.02 10.98
C SER A 109 2.79 -1.42 9.95
N VAL A 110 2.86 -2.67 9.48
CA VAL A 110 1.87 -3.24 8.55
C VAL A 110 0.52 -3.40 9.25
N GLU A 111 0.51 -3.66 10.56
CA GLU A 111 -0.68 -3.80 11.38
C GLU A 111 -1.40 -2.46 11.56
N GLU A 112 -0.63 -1.38 11.69
CA GLU A 112 -1.18 -0.01 11.79
C GLU A 112 -1.76 0.47 10.45
N LEU A 113 -1.09 0.17 9.32
CA LEU A 113 -1.46 0.66 7.99
C LEU A 113 -1.56 -0.46 6.93
N PRO A 114 -2.39 -1.50 7.15
CA PRO A 114 -2.40 -2.69 6.30
C PRO A 114 -2.68 -2.37 4.84
N TYR A 115 -3.64 -1.47 4.60
CA TYR A 115 -3.98 -0.99 3.27
C TYR A 115 -2.83 -0.25 2.60
N GLY A 116 -2.21 0.70 3.31
CA GLY A 116 -1.13 1.51 2.76
C GLY A 116 0.09 0.68 2.35
N PHE A 117 0.39 -0.39 3.08
CA PHE A 117 1.41 -1.35 2.68
C PHE A 117 0.95 -2.19 1.48
N GLY A 118 -0.23 -2.79 1.55
CA GLY A 118 -0.78 -3.64 0.48
C GLY A 118 -0.81 -2.95 -0.89
N GLU A 119 -1.18 -1.67 -0.95
CA GLU A 119 -1.17 -0.90 -2.19
C GLU A 119 0.24 -0.76 -2.79
N VAL A 120 1.21 -0.34 -1.99
CA VAL A 120 2.58 -0.12 -2.47
C VAL A 120 3.20 -1.44 -2.95
N TYR A 121 2.95 -2.53 -2.24
CA TYR A 121 3.42 -3.85 -2.64
C TYR A 121 2.78 -4.34 -3.95
N LYS A 122 1.46 -4.18 -4.09
CA LYS A 122 0.76 -4.47 -5.35
C LYS A 122 1.40 -3.70 -6.51
N ASN A 123 1.58 -2.38 -6.33
CA ASN A 123 2.11 -1.52 -7.38
C ASN A 123 3.57 -1.87 -7.73
N LEU A 124 4.42 -2.18 -6.74
CA LEU A 124 5.79 -2.65 -6.98
C LEU A 124 5.82 -3.98 -7.72
N ALA A 125 4.94 -4.91 -7.38
CA ALA A 125 4.84 -6.18 -8.08
C ALA A 125 4.48 -5.94 -9.55
N VAL A 126 3.41 -5.18 -9.81
CA VAL A 126 2.95 -4.84 -11.16
C VAL A 126 4.04 -4.18 -12.00
N ILE A 127 4.78 -3.21 -11.45
CA ILE A 127 5.91 -2.58 -12.14
C ILE A 127 7.02 -3.59 -12.45
N SER A 128 7.35 -4.46 -11.49
CA SER A 128 8.39 -5.48 -11.69
C SER A 128 8.03 -6.44 -12.82
N LEU A 129 6.75 -6.75 -12.95
CA LEU A 129 6.22 -7.61 -14.00
C LEU A 129 6.25 -6.92 -15.36
N ALA A 130 5.87 -5.64 -15.40
CA ALA A 130 5.82 -4.85 -16.62
C ALA A 130 7.21 -4.44 -17.16
N ALA A 131 8.21 -4.33 -16.28
CA ALA A 131 9.57 -3.95 -16.66
C ALA A 131 10.38 -5.09 -17.33
N GLU A 132 9.81 -6.29 -17.50
CA GLU A 132 10.49 -7.52 -17.97
C GLU A 132 11.77 -7.89 -17.19
N GLU A 133 12.07 -7.20 -16.10
CA GLU A 133 12.99 -7.70 -15.10
C GLU A 133 12.43 -9.02 -14.58
N PRO A 134 13.27 -10.03 -14.28
CA PRO A 134 12.80 -11.31 -13.77
C PRO A 134 11.97 -11.04 -12.52
N ALA A 135 10.64 -11.13 -12.63
CA ALA A 135 9.74 -10.69 -11.57
C ALA A 135 9.97 -11.51 -10.30
N GLU A 136 10.52 -12.70 -10.45
CA GLU A 136 11.01 -13.54 -9.37
C GLU A 136 12.07 -12.86 -8.50
N ALA A 137 13.03 -12.10 -9.04
CA ALA A 137 14.09 -11.48 -8.24
C ALA A 137 13.54 -10.33 -7.38
N LYS A 138 12.69 -9.47 -7.96
CA LYS A 138 12.03 -8.38 -7.21
C LYS A 138 10.90 -8.88 -6.33
N HIS A 139 10.14 -9.91 -6.72
CA HIS A 139 9.15 -10.55 -5.87
C HIS A 139 9.80 -11.31 -4.71
N LYS A 140 10.85 -12.11 -4.96
CA LYS A 140 11.66 -12.68 -3.89
C LYS A 140 12.24 -11.60 -3.03
N GLU A 141 12.67 -10.45 -3.56
CA GLU A 141 13.12 -9.34 -2.71
C GLU A 141 11.96 -8.71 -1.92
N VAL A 142 10.77 -8.52 -2.50
CA VAL A 142 9.59 -7.97 -1.82
C VAL A 142 9.07 -8.93 -0.73
N MET A 143 8.98 -10.22 -1.02
CA MET A 143 8.60 -11.29 -0.09
C MET A 143 9.69 -11.54 0.93
N ARG A 144 10.96 -11.59 0.53
CA ARG A 144 12.11 -11.65 1.45
C ARG A 144 12.12 -10.42 2.33
N LEU A 145 11.82 -9.22 1.86
CA LEU A 145 11.70 -8.01 2.69
C LEU A 145 10.44 -8.00 3.57
N ALA A 146 9.42 -8.78 3.21
CA ALA A 146 8.27 -9.08 4.05
C ALA A 146 8.63 -10.11 5.14
N GLU A 147 9.52 -11.06 4.84
CA GLU A 147 9.94 -12.17 5.70
C GLU A 147 11.18 -11.88 6.56
N THR A 148 12.14 -11.06 6.10
CA THR A 148 13.43 -10.81 6.77
C THR A 148 13.34 -9.88 7.98
N LYS A 149 12.17 -9.32 8.28
CA LYS A 149 11.92 -8.76 9.62
C LYS A 149 11.80 -9.86 10.68
N ASN A 150 11.36 -11.07 10.31
CA ASN A 150 11.31 -12.23 11.22
C ASN A 150 12.70 -12.79 11.56
N LEU A 151 13.72 -12.55 10.72
CA LEU A 151 15.10 -13.08 10.91
C LEU A 151 15.98 -12.22 11.82
N ARG A 152 15.65 -10.94 12.07
CA ARG A 152 16.40 -10.12 13.05
C ARG A 152 16.16 -10.55 14.50
N GLN A 153 15.10 -11.30 14.79
CA GLN A 153 14.93 -11.97 16.08
C GLN A 153 15.75 -13.26 16.22
N ALA A 154 16.16 -13.90 15.12
CA ALA A 154 16.99 -15.10 15.13
C ALA A 154 18.51 -14.82 15.23
N LEU A 155 18.94 -13.57 14.97
CA LEU A 155 20.34 -13.14 15.02
C LEU A 155 20.58 -12.02 16.05
N ARG A 156 20.05 -12.15 17.27
CA ARG A 156 20.64 -11.40 18.40
C ARG A 156 22.02 -11.99 18.68
N PRO A 157 23.11 -11.21 18.65
CA PRO A 157 24.35 -11.62 19.28
C PRO A 157 24.08 -11.77 20.77
N SER A 158 24.37 -12.95 21.31
CA SER A 158 24.43 -13.20 22.73
C SER A 158 25.40 -12.22 23.38
N GLY A 159 24.90 -11.18 24.06
CA GLY A 159 25.68 -10.38 25.00
C GLY A 159 25.94 -8.91 24.65
N MET A 160 24.91 -8.12 24.33
CA MET A 160 25.01 -6.66 24.50
C MET A 160 23.88 -6.16 25.39
N ASP A 161 24.26 -5.80 26.62
CA ASP A 161 23.43 -5.15 27.62
C ASP A 161 23.30 -3.66 27.25
N LEU A 162 22.09 -3.26 26.86
CA LEU A 162 21.71 -1.86 26.68
C LEU A 162 20.54 -1.56 27.60
N GLY A 163 20.89 -1.03 28.78
CA GLY A 163 20.13 -0.02 29.52
C GLY A 163 18.62 -0.23 29.61
N SER A 164 18.19 -0.80 30.73
CA SER A 164 16.81 -0.98 31.16
C SER A 164 15.92 0.25 30.98
N SER A 165 15.19 0.29 29.87
CA SER A 165 13.87 0.94 29.80
C SER A 165 12.84 -0.17 29.66
N ARG A 166 12.03 -0.33 30.71
CA ARG A 166 11.03 -1.38 30.88
C ARG A 166 9.91 -1.20 29.84
N LEU A 167 10.10 -1.78 28.66
CA LEU A 167 9.01 -2.13 27.75
C LEU A 167 8.69 -3.61 27.96
N ASP A 168 7.42 -3.88 28.22
CA ASP A 168 6.86 -5.17 28.60
C ASP A 168 7.14 -6.25 27.52
N PRO A 169 7.77 -7.40 27.84
CA PRO A 169 8.15 -8.41 26.83
C PRO A 169 6.98 -9.26 26.31
N GLU A 170 5.77 -9.14 26.85
CA GLU A 170 4.65 -10.06 26.57
C GLU A 170 3.74 -9.67 25.40
N THR A 171 4.10 -8.70 24.57
CA THR A 171 3.41 -8.42 23.30
C THR A 171 4.27 -8.71 22.07
N SER A 172 4.98 -9.85 22.09
CA SER A 172 5.44 -10.53 20.88
C SER A 172 4.26 -11.18 20.16
N ARG A 173 3.34 -10.38 19.61
CA ARG A 173 2.32 -10.87 18.68
C ARG A 173 2.93 -10.92 17.29
N THR A 174 3.22 -12.16 16.90
CA THR A 174 3.79 -12.64 15.66
C THR A 174 3.35 -11.90 14.39
N GLU A 175 4.40 -11.46 13.70
CA GLU A 175 4.50 -10.88 12.38
C GLU A 175 3.91 -11.80 11.30
N SER A 176 2.74 -11.46 10.77
CA SER A 176 2.28 -11.94 9.47
C SER A 176 1.38 -10.88 8.86
N TRP A 177 1.52 -10.64 7.56
CA TRP A 177 0.65 -9.69 6.86
C TRP A 177 -0.82 -10.07 7.07
N PRO A 178 -1.74 -9.08 7.07
CA PRO A 178 -3.16 -9.37 6.99
C PRO A 178 -3.41 -10.33 5.83
N LYS A 179 -4.13 -11.41 6.09
CA LYS A 179 -4.35 -12.49 5.11
C LYS A 179 -4.99 -11.97 3.82
N GLU A 180 -5.77 -10.89 3.90
CA GLU A 180 -6.40 -10.19 2.78
C GLU A 180 -5.33 -9.59 1.86
N CYS A 181 -4.30 -8.96 2.43
CA CYS A 181 -3.21 -8.34 1.68
C CYS A 181 -2.35 -9.42 1.00
N ILE A 182 -2.12 -10.54 1.69
CA ILE A 182 -1.43 -11.70 1.11
C ILE A 182 -2.24 -12.25 -0.07
N ALA A 183 -3.54 -12.51 0.14
CA ALA A 183 -4.43 -13.05 -0.90
C ALA A 183 -4.42 -12.16 -2.14
N ARG A 184 -4.58 -10.84 -1.96
CA ARG A 184 -4.53 -9.87 -3.05
C ARG A 184 -3.17 -9.86 -3.76
N ALA A 185 -2.06 -9.80 -3.03
CA ALA A 185 -0.73 -9.77 -3.63
C ALA A 185 -0.44 -11.04 -4.46
N LYS A 186 -0.82 -12.22 -3.94
CA LYS A 186 -0.67 -13.49 -4.64
C LYS A 186 -1.53 -13.57 -5.90
N TYR A 187 -2.78 -13.09 -5.84
CA TYR A 187 -3.66 -13.03 -7.01
C TYR A 187 -3.09 -12.12 -8.11
N TRP A 188 -2.61 -10.93 -7.77
CA TRP A 188 -2.00 -10.04 -8.76
C TRP A 188 -0.74 -10.62 -9.39
N LEU A 189 0.02 -11.41 -8.64
CA LEU A 189 1.20 -12.10 -9.16
C LEU A 189 0.81 -13.22 -10.13
N SER A 190 -0.24 -13.99 -9.81
CA SER A 190 -0.70 -15.06 -10.70
C SER A 190 -1.17 -14.55 -12.06
N LEU A 191 -1.75 -13.35 -12.12
CA LEU A 191 -2.15 -12.74 -13.39
C LEU A 191 -0.97 -12.37 -14.29
N ALA A 192 0.21 -12.13 -13.71
CA ALA A 192 1.30 -11.50 -14.42
C ALA A 192 2.47 -12.45 -14.73
N LEU A 193 2.64 -13.53 -13.97
CA LEU A 193 3.62 -14.58 -14.24
C LEU A 193 3.47 -15.28 -15.61
N PRO A 194 2.26 -15.43 -16.20
CA PRO A 194 2.11 -16.01 -17.54
C PRO A 194 2.86 -15.23 -18.63
N ALA A 195 2.96 -13.90 -18.52
CA ALA A 195 3.72 -13.07 -19.46
C ALA A 195 5.23 -13.41 -19.48
N GLN A 196 5.74 -13.99 -18.38
CA GLN A 196 7.12 -14.43 -18.24
C GLN A 196 7.31 -15.92 -18.52
N ARG A 197 6.31 -16.58 -19.13
CA ARG A 197 6.29 -18.04 -19.38
C ARG A 197 6.38 -18.87 -18.08
N LYS A 198 5.94 -18.31 -16.95
CA LYS A 198 5.94 -18.96 -15.62
C LYS A 198 4.52 -19.43 -15.25
N THR A 199 3.91 -20.26 -16.09
CA THR A 199 2.51 -20.67 -15.95
C THR A 199 2.23 -21.55 -14.73
N ILE A 200 3.16 -22.44 -14.35
CA ILE A 200 2.98 -23.31 -13.18
C ILE A 200 2.97 -22.47 -11.89
N GLU A 201 3.96 -21.59 -11.73
CA GLU A 201 4.04 -20.67 -10.59
C GLU A 201 2.81 -19.76 -10.52
N ALA A 202 2.30 -19.31 -11.67
CA ALA A 202 1.08 -18.51 -11.74
C ALA A 202 -0.11 -19.25 -11.11
N GLU A 203 -0.33 -20.51 -11.48
CA GLU A 203 -1.41 -21.33 -10.93
C GLU A 203 -1.22 -21.60 -9.44
N ASP A 204 0.02 -21.81 -8.97
CA ASP A 204 0.31 -21.99 -7.54
C ASP A 204 -0.06 -20.72 -6.75
N PHE A 205 0.38 -19.55 -7.20
CA PHE A 205 0.03 -18.29 -6.54
C PHE A 205 -1.46 -18.00 -6.58
N LYS A 206 -2.13 -18.35 -7.68
CA LYS A 206 -3.58 -18.25 -7.80
C LYS A 206 -4.24 -19.15 -6.76
N HIS A 207 -3.88 -20.43 -6.71
CA HIS A 207 -4.42 -21.38 -5.74
C HIS A 207 -4.24 -20.88 -4.30
N GLU A 208 -3.06 -20.39 -3.96
CA GLU A 208 -2.78 -19.84 -2.63
C GLU A 208 -3.58 -18.57 -2.33
N ALA A 209 -3.79 -17.69 -3.32
CA ALA A 209 -4.63 -16.50 -3.18
C ALA A 209 -6.08 -16.87 -2.86
N PHE A 210 -6.63 -17.82 -3.61
CA PHE A 210 -7.97 -18.35 -3.39
C PHE A 210 -8.10 -19.05 -2.05
N GLN A 211 -7.12 -19.86 -1.65
CA GLN A 211 -7.12 -20.52 -0.35
C GLN A 211 -7.08 -19.49 0.79
N ALA A 212 -6.23 -18.48 0.69
CA ALA A 212 -6.16 -17.39 1.65
C ALA A 212 -7.49 -16.62 1.72
N CYS A 213 -8.13 -16.39 0.58
CA CYS A 213 -9.42 -15.73 0.50
C CYS A 213 -10.58 -16.57 1.05
N SER A 214 -10.66 -17.86 0.75
CA SER A 214 -11.71 -18.76 1.26
C SER A 214 -11.68 -18.84 2.79
N ASN A 215 -10.50 -18.71 3.41
CA ASN A 215 -10.35 -18.66 4.85
C ASN A 215 -10.83 -17.34 5.49
N LEU A 216 -11.09 -16.31 4.68
CA LEU A 216 -11.54 -14.99 5.11
C LEU A 216 -13.04 -14.77 4.90
N LEU A 217 -13.63 -15.47 3.93
CA LEU A 217 -15.03 -15.33 3.59
C LEU A 217 -15.92 -16.26 4.43
N PRO A 218 -17.22 -15.93 4.61
CA PRO A 218 -18.21 -16.88 5.06
C PRO A 218 -18.24 -18.11 4.14
N SER A 219 -18.53 -19.29 4.69
CA SER A 219 -18.60 -20.55 3.91
C SER A 219 -19.63 -20.54 2.78
N SER A 220 -20.58 -19.60 2.79
CA SER A 220 -21.58 -19.40 1.73
C SER A 220 -21.08 -18.57 0.55
N VAL A 221 -19.91 -17.93 0.65
CA VAL A 221 -19.35 -17.06 -0.38
C VAL A 221 -18.16 -17.76 -1.02
N THR A 222 -18.26 -17.99 -2.33
CA THR A 222 -17.14 -18.53 -3.12
C THR A 222 -16.34 -17.35 -3.68
N PRO A 223 -15.00 -17.34 -3.56
CA PRO A 223 -14.17 -16.32 -4.18
C PRO A 223 -14.36 -16.31 -5.71
N GLU A 224 -14.53 -15.13 -6.30
CA GLU A 224 -14.60 -14.98 -7.75
C GLU A 224 -13.19 -14.79 -8.32
N ASP A 225 -12.95 -15.37 -9.51
CA ASP A 225 -11.71 -15.19 -10.27
C ASP A 225 -11.71 -13.87 -11.02
N SER A 226 -11.70 -12.77 -10.27
CA SER A 226 -11.68 -11.42 -10.81
C SER A 226 -10.80 -10.48 -10.01
N GLU A 227 -10.14 -9.55 -10.72
CA GLU A 227 -9.38 -8.46 -10.10
C GLU A 227 -10.25 -7.63 -9.17
N GLU A 228 -11.48 -7.35 -9.58
CA GLU A 228 -12.46 -6.58 -8.82
C GLU A 228 -12.75 -7.24 -7.46
N PHE A 229 -12.91 -8.56 -7.42
CA PHE A 229 -13.15 -9.30 -6.20
C PHE A 229 -11.98 -9.17 -5.20
N PHE A 230 -10.75 -9.41 -5.66
CA PHE A 230 -9.56 -9.32 -4.79
C PHE A 230 -9.23 -7.88 -4.38
N ASP A 231 -9.60 -6.89 -5.18
CA ASP A 231 -9.49 -5.48 -4.82
C ASP A 231 -10.52 -5.06 -3.77
N GLN A 232 -11.73 -5.63 -3.82
CA GLN A 232 -12.80 -5.40 -2.83
C GLN A 232 -12.57 -6.15 -1.50
N LEU A 233 -11.77 -7.23 -1.49
CA LEU A 233 -11.48 -8.04 -0.30
C LEU A 233 -10.91 -7.21 0.87
N VAL A 234 -10.13 -6.16 0.58
CA VAL A 234 -9.47 -5.33 1.60
C VAL A 234 -10.45 -4.36 2.29
N SER A 235 -11.58 -4.03 1.65
CA SER A 235 -12.60 -3.12 2.20
C SER A 235 -13.45 -3.75 3.31
N PHE A 236 -13.47 -5.08 3.44
CA PHE A 236 -14.40 -5.80 4.31
C PHE A 236 -14.09 -5.68 5.82
N ARG A 237 -12.82 -5.62 6.23
CA ARG A 237 -12.43 -5.59 7.66
C ARG A 237 -12.01 -4.23 8.20
N GLY A 238 -11.68 -3.27 7.34
CA GLY A 238 -11.29 -1.92 7.77
C GLY A 238 -12.46 -1.02 8.22
N GLY A 239 -13.70 -1.51 8.18
CA GLY A 239 -14.91 -0.70 8.47
C GLY A 239 -15.15 0.45 7.47
N ARG A 240 -14.33 0.57 6.43
CA ARG A 240 -14.46 1.55 5.35
C ARG A 240 -15.01 0.85 4.11
N LEU A 241 -16.33 0.69 4.07
CA LEU A 241 -17.07 0.48 2.83
C LEU A 241 -16.95 1.77 1.99
N THR A 242 -15.85 1.96 1.26
CA THR A 242 -15.61 3.16 0.41
C THR A 242 -16.41 3.16 -0.89
N GLY A 243 -17.27 2.18 -1.11
CA GLY A 243 -18.27 2.19 -2.15
C GLY A 243 -19.28 1.12 -1.81
N ARG A 244 -20.55 1.33 -2.16
CA ARG A 244 -21.54 0.24 -2.14
C ARG A 244 -20.97 -0.88 -3.01
N LEU A 245 -20.47 -1.93 -2.37
CA LEU A 245 -20.39 -3.25 -2.96
C LEU A 245 -21.82 -3.59 -3.41
N LYS A 246 -22.12 -3.40 -4.69
CA LYS A 246 -23.29 -4.00 -5.31
C LYS A 246 -22.96 -5.47 -5.45
N TRP A 247 -23.02 -6.20 -4.34
CA TRP A 247 -22.94 -7.65 -4.39
C TRP A 247 -24.37 -8.19 -4.49
N PRO A 248 -24.86 -8.59 -5.67
CA PRO A 248 -26.22 -9.11 -5.82
C PRO A 248 -26.48 -10.40 -5.02
N VAL A 249 -25.46 -11.00 -4.40
CA VAL A 249 -25.61 -12.21 -3.57
C VAL A 249 -25.90 -11.90 -2.09
N LEU A 250 -25.60 -10.71 -1.57
CA LEU A 250 -25.92 -10.37 -0.18
C LEU A 250 -27.38 -9.96 0.00
N ASP A 251 -28.01 -9.42 -1.05
CA ASP A 251 -29.47 -9.18 -1.10
C ASP A 251 -30.29 -10.48 -1.10
N LYS A 252 -29.65 -11.67 -1.18
CA LYS A 252 -30.31 -12.98 -1.11
C LYS A 252 -30.12 -13.70 0.22
N VAL A 253 -29.36 -13.15 1.16
CA VAL A 253 -28.98 -13.81 2.43
C VAL A 253 -29.52 -13.06 3.66
N VAL A 254 -30.24 -11.95 3.47
CA VAL A 254 -30.99 -11.24 4.53
C VAL A 254 -32.48 -11.37 4.29
#